data_AF-A0A290QB72-F1
#
_entry.id   AF-A0A290QB72-F1
#
_cell.length_a   1.000
_cell.length_b   1.000
_cell.length_c   1.000
_cell.angle_alpha   90.00
_cell.angle_beta   90.00
_cell.angle_gamma   90.00
#
_symmetry.space_group_name_H-M   'P 1'
#
loop_
_entity.id
_entity.type
_entity.pdbx_description
1 polymer ?
#
loop_
_entity_poly.entity_id
_entity_poly.type
_entity_poly.pdbx_seq_one_letter_code
_entity_poly.pdbx_strand_id
1 'polypeptide(L)'
;MLRFSFPGRRVLAGAFCVLPLLISAATLRVPEDYALIQRAIAAAAPADTIVIAAGTYRENLFINKPLTLRGAGSDKTTILAPNRSLAIARIEYYGPVTLTDLTLAHEKQSTAKEPDVAVYSLDVDDADITLRNLHLARSAGYGIHCVANAVVIENVTVSETAFNALSLEDTKPGVRVTNLVMNADTENNPLRLENVVGTFKDVKFSLPDHGEIQIWGAASAIKFENLPPAHFARIRWLDGAAADGPKPATADSLTEHRLAERTDMRAMRKENIAEKNEMDVKRAAAAREFATTLKTASTPEANKAAVTQYIRTLVEIDGVDFNWSSNALPILGELSAYSDRFGPLALEELLRELPAKDAEPGMADNYLLYLPAALKNPIAEARAKKSLASTFDLPAVLAKWKSADGKDPRAAATAFADVVKTVSEKADASSADEKQILKSAVIAEISPFIESRGYAALSALIDALAANPLALVSADEVRAAMSPTQKRALAKHLLSE
;
A
#
# COMPACT_ATOMS: atom_id res chain seq x y z
N MET A 1 33.29 -74.88 28.28
CA MET A 1 34.41 -74.17 28.97
C MET A 1 35.31 -73.53 27.90
N LEU A 2 35.88 -72.35 28.20
CA LEU A 2 36.66 -71.41 27.34
C LEU A 2 35.81 -70.54 26.37
N ARG A 3 35.66 -69.22 26.56
CA ARG A 3 36.56 -68.01 26.53
C ARG A 3 36.59 -67.37 25.13
N PHE A 4 36.22 -66.09 24.99
CA PHE A 4 37.02 -65.00 24.38
C PHE A 4 36.37 -63.61 24.56
N SER A 5 37.23 -62.60 24.62
CA SER A 5 37.13 -61.20 25.07
C SER A 5 36.60 -60.22 24.00
N PHE A 6 36.12 -59.01 24.37
CA PHE A 6 36.55 -57.66 23.89
C PHE A 6 35.68 -56.49 24.44
N PRO A 7 36.11 -55.19 24.36
CA PRO A 7 36.56 -54.39 25.50
C PRO A 7 35.68 -53.18 25.84
N GLY A 8 36.04 -52.47 26.91
CA GLY A 8 35.41 -51.23 27.34
C GLY A 8 35.51 -50.08 26.35
N ARG A 9 34.43 -49.30 26.27
CA ARG A 9 34.45 -47.90 25.84
C ARG A 9 33.94 -47.04 26.99
N ARG A 10 34.84 -46.22 27.53
CA ARG A 10 34.49 -45.07 28.37
C ARG A 10 33.77 -44.08 27.46
N VAL A 11 32.47 -43.86 27.68
CA VAL A 11 31.78 -42.69 27.13
C VAL A 11 32.13 -41.53 28.05
N LEU A 12 33.01 -40.65 27.60
CA LEU A 12 33.11 -39.31 28.17
C LEU A 12 31.76 -38.61 27.93
N ALA A 13 31.00 -38.38 28.99
CA ALA A 13 29.92 -37.42 28.97
C ALA A 13 30.55 -36.02 28.79
N GLY A 14 30.69 -35.59 27.54
CA GLY A 14 30.98 -34.20 27.23
C GLY A 14 29.77 -33.37 27.65
N ALA A 15 29.89 -32.63 28.75
CA ALA A 15 28.94 -31.60 29.10
C ALA A 15 28.98 -30.54 27.99
N PHE A 16 28.04 -30.63 27.04
CA PHE A 16 27.71 -29.53 26.15
C PHE A 16 27.09 -28.44 27.01
N CYS A 17 27.91 -27.54 27.54
CA CYS A 17 27.44 -26.23 28.00
C CYS A 17 26.92 -25.49 26.77
N VAL A 18 25.65 -25.66 26.45
CA VAL A 18 24.92 -24.68 25.65
C VAL A 18 24.84 -23.43 26.53
N LEU A 19 25.80 -22.51 26.38
CA LEU A 19 25.57 -21.15 26.86
C LEU A 19 24.30 -20.68 26.15
N PRO A 20 23.25 -20.27 26.88
CA PRO A 20 22.15 -19.58 26.23
C PRO A 20 22.75 -18.32 25.61
N LEU A 21 22.76 -18.22 24.27
CA LEU A 21 22.93 -16.92 23.63
C LEU A 21 21.83 -16.04 24.21
N LEU A 22 22.20 -15.05 25.00
CA LEU A 22 21.33 -13.92 25.30
C LEU A 22 21.07 -13.25 23.96
N ILE A 23 19.99 -13.64 23.28
CA ILE A 23 19.49 -12.95 22.10
C ILE A 23 18.94 -11.61 22.61
N SER A 24 19.80 -10.59 22.66
CA SER A 24 19.33 -9.22 22.79
C SER A 24 18.65 -8.85 21.49
N ALA A 25 17.41 -8.39 21.57
CA ALA A 25 16.73 -7.74 20.45
C ALA A 25 17.66 -6.67 19.84
N ALA A 26 17.90 -6.75 18.54
CA ALA A 26 18.71 -5.78 17.83
C ALA A 26 17.87 -4.53 17.50
N THR A 27 18.57 -3.41 17.28
CA THR A 27 17.97 -2.21 16.71
C THR A 27 18.42 -2.06 15.27
N LEU A 28 17.45 -2.05 14.34
CA LEU A 28 17.68 -1.78 12.92
C LEU A 28 17.17 -0.37 12.62
N ARG A 29 17.95 0.45 11.91
CA ARG A 29 17.58 1.85 11.64
C ARG A 29 17.23 2.08 10.18
N VAL A 30 16.19 2.87 9.95
CA VAL A 30 15.71 3.26 8.63
C VAL A 30 15.71 4.80 8.56
N PRO A 31 16.42 5.42 7.59
CA PRO A 31 17.06 4.80 6.43
C PRO A 31 18.53 4.39 6.62
N GLU A 32 19.13 4.58 7.80
CA GLU A 32 20.59 4.51 7.99
C GLU A 32 21.20 3.13 7.73
N ASP A 33 20.59 2.08 8.28
CA ASP A 33 21.06 0.71 8.06
C ASP A 33 20.37 0.08 6.84
N TYR A 34 19.10 0.44 6.61
CA TYR A 34 18.27 -0.04 5.51
C TYR A 34 17.47 1.12 4.92
N ALA A 35 17.58 1.36 3.61
CA ALA A 35 16.85 2.46 2.96
C ALA A 35 15.31 2.28 2.91
N LEU A 36 14.82 1.05 3.07
CA LEU A 36 13.39 0.71 3.06
C LEU A 36 13.00 0.06 4.38
N ILE A 37 11.78 0.34 4.85
CA ILE A 37 11.21 -0.26 6.06
C ILE A 37 10.99 -1.75 5.85
N GLN A 38 10.43 -2.15 4.71
CA GLN A 38 10.16 -3.55 4.42
C GLN A 38 11.45 -4.38 4.37
N ARG A 39 12.57 -3.78 3.92
CA ARG A 39 13.89 -4.44 3.95
C ARG A 39 14.40 -4.65 5.38
N ALA A 40 14.19 -3.67 6.26
CA ALA A 40 14.49 -3.83 7.68
C ALA A 40 13.62 -4.94 8.33
N ILE A 41 12.33 -5.00 8.00
CA ILE A 41 11.42 -6.09 8.44
C ILE A 41 11.91 -7.44 7.94
N ALA A 42 12.33 -7.54 6.68
CA ALA A 42 12.87 -8.76 6.11
C ALA A 42 14.12 -9.22 6.87
N ALA A 43 15.05 -8.30 7.17
CA ALA A 43 16.32 -8.59 7.87
C ALA A 43 16.18 -8.81 9.39
N ALA A 44 15.12 -8.32 10.01
CA ALA A 44 14.87 -8.42 11.44
C ALA A 44 14.71 -9.87 11.91
N ALA A 45 15.31 -10.16 13.06
CA ALA A 45 14.98 -11.33 13.86
C ALA A 45 13.74 -11.06 14.74
N PRO A 46 13.06 -12.12 15.23
CA PRO A 46 12.00 -11.98 16.21
C PRO A 46 12.42 -11.12 17.42
N ALA A 47 11.51 -10.25 17.86
CA ALA A 47 11.67 -9.26 18.93
C ALA A 47 12.59 -8.06 18.64
N ASP A 48 13.21 -7.97 17.46
CA ASP A 48 13.98 -6.79 17.07
C ASP A 48 13.12 -5.51 17.05
N THR A 49 13.79 -4.37 17.22
CA THR A 49 13.18 -3.04 17.07
C THR A 49 13.68 -2.38 15.79
N ILE A 50 12.75 -1.96 14.94
CA ILE A 50 13.01 -1.15 13.76
C ILE A 50 12.70 0.30 14.13
N VAL A 51 13.72 1.15 14.13
CA VAL A 51 13.62 2.59 14.40
C VAL A 51 13.60 3.33 13.07
N ILE A 52 12.52 4.05 12.81
CA ILE A 52 12.30 4.82 11.60
C ILE A 52 12.52 6.29 11.93
N ALA A 53 13.44 6.93 11.21
CA ALA A 53 13.68 8.36 11.32
C ALA A 53 12.46 9.19 10.88
N ALA A 54 12.51 10.50 11.12
CA ALA A 54 11.52 11.41 10.59
C ALA A 54 11.61 11.43 9.05
N GLY A 55 10.46 11.36 8.38
CA GLY A 55 10.40 11.27 6.91
C GLY A 55 9.11 10.66 6.40
N THR A 56 8.97 10.63 5.08
CA THR A 56 7.89 9.94 4.38
C THR A 56 8.46 8.75 3.61
N TYR A 57 7.92 7.56 3.89
CA TYR A 57 8.36 6.29 3.32
C TYR A 57 7.23 5.72 2.47
N ARG A 58 7.46 5.63 1.16
CA ARG A 58 6.44 5.19 0.19
C ARG A 58 6.39 3.66 0.07
N GLU A 59 5.73 2.99 1.01
CA GLU A 59 5.73 1.52 1.11
C GLU A 59 4.37 0.97 1.59
N ASN A 60 4.02 -0.24 1.12
CA ASN A 60 3.05 -1.11 1.79
C ASN A 60 3.85 -2.17 2.56
N LEU A 61 3.50 -2.41 3.82
CA LEU A 61 4.25 -3.28 4.72
C LEU A 61 3.58 -4.64 4.92
N PHE A 62 4.41 -5.67 4.98
CA PHE A 62 4.05 -7.01 5.40
C PHE A 62 4.92 -7.43 6.59
N ILE A 63 4.28 -7.60 7.75
CA ILE A 63 4.92 -8.00 9.00
C ILE A 63 4.49 -9.42 9.33
N ASN A 64 5.46 -10.34 9.24
CA ASN A 64 5.23 -11.77 9.40
C ASN A 64 6.07 -12.37 10.53
N LYS A 65 6.45 -11.54 11.52
CA LYS A 65 7.27 -11.93 12.67
C LYS A 65 7.03 -10.94 13.83
N PRO A 66 7.30 -11.31 15.08
CA PRO A 66 7.09 -10.41 16.20
C PRO A 66 8.21 -9.37 16.21
N LEU A 67 7.87 -8.08 16.25
CA LEU A 67 8.83 -6.98 16.22
C LEU A 67 8.21 -5.69 16.77
N THR A 68 9.05 -4.69 17.00
CA THR A 68 8.60 -3.32 17.26
C THR A 68 8.96 -2.41 16.09
N LEU A 69 7.96 -1.72 15.54
CA LEU A 69 8.12 -0.67 14.54
C LEU A 69 7.89 0.69 15.22
N ARG A 70 8.95 1.50 15.35
CA ARG A 70 8.92 2.78 16.07
C ARG A 70 9.34 3.93 15.18
N GLY A 71 8.43 4.88 14.92
CA GLY A 71 8.76 6.14 14.27
C GLY A 71 9.33 7.19 15.23
N ALA A 72 9.61 8.38 14.68
CA ALA A 72 10.12 9.53 15.44
C ALA A 72 9.01 10.40 16.06
N GLY A 73 7.73 10.03 15.84
CA GLY A 73 6.53 10.79 16.16
C GLY A 73 5.50 10.66 15.04
N SER A 74 4.21 10.58 15.37
CA SER A 74 3.15 10.48 14.36
C SER A 74 3.10 11.70 13.43
N ASP A 75 3.50 12.88 13.91
CA ASP A 75 3.65 14.11 13.13
C ASP A 75 4.93 14.16 12.28
N LYS A 76 5.87 13.23 12.48
CA LYS A 76 7.22 13.26 11.88
C LYS A 76 7.52 12.09 10.95
N THR A 77 6.94 10.93 11.21
CA THR A 77 7.17 9.71 10.43
C THR A 77 5.86 9.29 9.77
N THR A 78 5.84 9.25 8.45
CA THR A 78 4.68 8.80 7.65
C THR A 78 5.07 7.62 6.78
N ILE A 79 4.35 6.51 6.92
CA ILE A 79 4.33 5.42 5.95
C ILE A 79 3.19 5.72 5.00
N LEU A 80 3.53 5.94 3.73
CA LEU A 80 2.62 6.38 2.68
C LEU A 80 2.46 5.26 1.64
N ALA A 81 1.40 4.45 1.74
CA ALA A 81 1.19 3.33 0.85
C ALA A 81 0.73 3.76 -0.55
N PRO A 82 1.52 3.48 -1.61
CA PRO A 82 1.12 3.79 -2.99
C PRO A 82 0.07 2.82 -3.52
N ASN A 83 0.07 1.56 -3.07
CA ASN A 83 -0.90 0.58 -3.54
C ASN A 83 -2.16 0.61 -2.67
N ARG A 84 -3.19 1.31 -3.18
CA ARG A 84 -4.50 1.43 -2.54
C ARG A 84 -5.33 0.14 -2.59
N SER A 85 -4.89 -0.91 -3.28
CA SER A 85 -5.56 -2.23 -3.28
C SER A 85 -5.01 -3.17 -2.20
N LEU A 86 -4.01 -2.75 -1.43
CA LEU A 86 -3.38 -3.52 -0.35
C LEU A 86 -3.44 -2.75 0.96
N ALA A 87 -3.35 -3.46 2.07
CA ALA A 87 -3.23 -2.82 3.37
C ALA A 87 -1.96 -1.96 3.45
N ILE A 88 -1.98 -0.87 4.22
CA ILE A 88 -0.75 -0.09 4.47
C ILE A 88 0.22 -0.95 5.28
N ALA A 89 -0.29 -1.63 6.30
CA ALA A 89 0.42 -2.68 7.02
C ALA A 89 -0.48 -3.91 7.17
N ARG A 90 -0.01 -5.04 6.64
CA ARG A 90 -0.61 -6.36 6.86
C ARG A 90 0.24 -7.12 7.86
N ILE A 91 -0.38 -7.65 8.91
CA ILE A 91 0.28 -8.40 9.98
C ILE A 91 -0.29 -9.82 9.99
N GLU A 92 0.56 -10.80 9.67
CA GLU A 92 0.20 -12.23 9.63
C GLU A 92 1.23 -13.07 10.40
N TYR A 93 1.15 -13.06 11.72
CA TYR A 93 2.03 -13.91 12.54
C TYR A 93 1.53 -14.12 13.97
N TYR A 94 1.91 -15.28 14.53
CA TYR A 94 1.71 -15.59 15.94
C TYR A 94 2.76 -14.92 16.83
N GLY A 95 2.46 -13.75 17.35
CA GLY A 95 3.30 -13.14 18.38
C GLY A 95 3.07 -11.65 18.57
N PRO A 96 3.83 -11.03 19.49
CA PRO A 96 3.71 -9.61 19.79
C PRO A 96 4.28 -8.75 18.66
N VAL A 97 3.44 -7.87 18.12
CA VAL A 97 3.84 -6.80 17.23
C VAL A 97 3.46 -5.46 17.87
N THR A 98 4.38 -4.51 17.87
CA THR A 98 4.14 -3.15 18.37
C THR A 98 4.38 -2.14 17.26
N LEU A 99 3.40 -1.28 17.00
CA LEU A 99 3.56 -0.09 16.15
C LEU A 99 3.42 1.15 17.04
N THR A 100 4.42 2.03 17.01
CA THR A 100 4.43 3.24 17.84
C THR A 100 5.00 4.46 17.14
N ASP A 101 4.44 5.63 17.47
CA ASP A 101 4.97 6.96 17.12
C ASP A 101 5.12 7.20 15.60
N LEU A 102 4.09 6.86 14.82
CA LEU A 102 4.09 7.02 13.36
C LEU A 102 2.68 7.24 12.78
N THR A 103 2.64 7.74 11.55
CA THR A 103 1.43 7.82 10.72
C THR A 103 1.43 6.72 9.67
N LEU A 104 0.28 6.06 9.49
CA LEU A 104 -0.01 5.18 8.36
C LEU A 104 -1.02 5.90 7.46
N ALA A 105 -0.70 6.10 6.19
CA ALA A 105 -1.69 6.60 5.24
C ALA A 105 -1.56 6.00 3.85
N HIS A 106 -2.66 5.86 3.12
CA HIS A 106 -2.56 5.66 1.68
C HIS A 106 -2.28 6.98 0.97
N GLU A 107 -1.67 6.87 -0.22
CA GLU A 107 -1.55 8.00 -1.14
C GLU A 107 -2.92 8.54 -1.54
N LYS A 108 -2.98 9.87 -1.72
CA LYS A 108 -4.20 10.51 -2.22
C LYS A 108 -4.56 9.95 -3.58
N GLN A 109 -5.84 9.66 -3.77
CA GLN A 109 -6.33 9.16 -5.03
C GLN A 109 -6.28 10.26 -6.11
N SER A 110 -5.77 9.92 -7.30
CA SER A 110 -5.76 10.83 -8.47
C SER A 110 -7.09 10.82 -9.24
N THR A 111 -7.90 9.78 -9.05
CA THR A 111 -9.20 9.59 -9.71
C THR A 111 -10.34 9.48 -8.69
N ALA A 112 -11.58 9.70 -9.12
CA ALA A 112 -12.75 9.74 -8.23
C ALA A 112 -13.33 8.37 -7.82
N LYS A 113 -12.76 7.24 -8.28
CA LYS A 113 -13.34 5.90 -8.04
C LYS A 113 -12.42 5.05 -7.17
N GLU A 114 -12.72 4.91 -5.88
CA GLU A 114 -12.03 3.99 -4.96
C GLU A 114 -11.99 2.55 -5.52
N PRO A 115 -10.97 1.73 -5.17
CA PRO A 115 -10.93 0.35 -5.61
C PRO A 115 -12.18 -0.40 -5.12
N ASP A 116 -12.72 -1.30 -5.96
CA ASP A 116 -13.95 -2.06 -5.69
C ASP A 116 -13.75 -3.12 -4.55
N VAL A 117 -12.62 -3.11 -3.83
CA VAL A 117 -12.25 -4.07 -2.78
C VAL A 117 -12.07 -3.34 -1.46
N ALA A 118 -12.59 -3.90 -0.35
CA ALA A 118 -12.35 -3.36 0.98
C ALA A 118 -10.86 -3.49 1.34
N VAL A 119 -10.20 -2.36 1.59
CA VAL A 119 -8.77 -2.28 1.91
C VAL A 119 -8.59 -1.72 3.31
N TYR A 120 -7.46 -2.03 3.96
CA TYR A 120 -7.23 -1.71 5.38
C TYR A 120 -6.08 -0.71 5.53
N SER A 121 -6.13 0.19 6.51
CA SER A 121 -4.89 0.85 6.92
C SER A 121 -4.02 -0.13 7.68
N LEU A 122 -4.60 -0.83 8.64
CA LEU A 122 -3.96 -1.92 9.36
C LEU A 122 -4.86 -3.16 9.31
N ASP A 123 -4.32 -4.26 8.78
CA ASP A 123 -4.98 -5.57 8.78
C ASP A 123 -4.18 -6.54 9.65
N VAL A 124 -4.81 -7.13 10.64
CA VAL A 124 -4.16 -7.99 11.64
C VAL A 124 -4.87 -9.33 11.73
N ASP A 125 -4.16 -10.36 11.29
CA ASP A 125 -4.59 -11.76 11.39
C ASP A 125 -3.69 -12.47 12.41
N ASP A 126 -4.30 -12.96 13.50
CA ASP A 126 -3.68 -13.86 14.49
C ASP A 126 -2.50 -13.30 15.33
N ALA A 127 -2.27 -11.99 15.34
CA ALA A 127 -1.20 -11.38 16.15
C ALA A 127 -1.66 -10.86 17.53
N ASP A 128 -0.70 -10.71 18.46
CA ASP A 128 -0.88 -9.87 19.65
C ASP A 128 -0.41 -8.45 19.30
N ILE A 129 -1.33 -7.50 19.22
CA ILE A 129 -1.05 -6.15 18.67
C ILE A 129 -1.07 -5.09 19.77
N THR A 130 -0.03 -4.25 19.76
CA THR A 130 0.03 -3.02 20.55
C THR A 130 0.21 -1.81 19.63
N LEU A 131 -0.75 -0.90 19.66
CA LEU A 131 -0.75 0.34 18.88
C LEU A 131 -0.66 1.53 19.83
N ARG A 132 0.37 2.37 19.65
CA ARG A 132 0.63 3.52 20.54
C ARG A 132 0.95 4.78 19.75
N ASN A 133 0.31 5.89 20.08
CA ASN A 133 0.62 7.20 19.50
C ASN A 133 0.62 7.16 17.94
N LEU A 134 -0.43 6.59 17.37
CA LEU A 134 -0.55 6.43 15.91
C LEU A 134 -1.60 7.36 15.31
N HIS A 135 -1.38 7.75 14.05
CA HIS A 135 -2.42 8.32 13.21
C HIS A 135 -2.59 7.45 11.97
N LEU A 136 -3.80 6.95 11.73
CA LEU A 136 -4.17 6.23 10.52
C LEU A 136 -5.07 7.14 9.69
N ALA A 137 -4.70 7.40 8.44
CA ALA A 137 -5.38 8.37 7.58
C ALA A 137 -5.60 7.85 6.16
N ARG A 138 -6.63 8.34 5.49
CA ARG A 138 -6.91 8.11 4.05
C ARG A 138 -7.05 6.64 3.68
N SER A 139 -7.63 5.85 4.57
CA SER A 139 -7.84 4.43 4.28
C SER A 139 -8.80 4.27 3.12
N ALA A 140 -8.37 3.54 2.08
CA ALA A 140 -9.24 3.11 0.98
C ALA A 140 -10.37 2.17 1.45
N GLY A 141 -10.36 1.74 2.71
CA GLY A 141 -11.46 1.02 3.33
C GLY A 141 -11.52 1.20 4.85
N TYR A 142 -11.34 0.11 5.60
CA TYR A 142 -11.34 0.11 7.06
C TYR A 142 -10.08 0.80 7.61
N GLY A 143 -10.18 1.48 8.75
CA GLY A 143 -9.01 1.99 9.45
C GLY A 143 -8.18 0.83 10.01
N ILE A 144 -8.64 0.27 11.12
CA ILE A 144 -8.02 -0.87 11.79
C ILE A 144 -8.97 -2.05 11.71
N HIS A 145 -8.53 -3.16 11.12
CA HIS A 145 -9.20 -4.44 11.17
C HIS A 145 -8.32 -5.44 11.91
N CYS A 146 -8.91 -6.15 12.87
CA CYS A 146 -8.20 -7.11 13.69
C CYS A 146 -9.06 -8.35 13.95
N VAL A 147 -8.59 -9.47 13.42
CA VAL A 147 -8.92 -10.82 13.88
C VAL A 147 -7.77 -11.24 14.80
N ALA A 148 -7.66 -10.59 15.95
CA ALA A 148 -6.43 -10.53 16.74
C ALA A 148 -6.53 -11.29 18.07
N ASN A 149 -5.38 -11.72 18.58
CA ASN A 149 -5.30 -12.43 19.85
C ASN A 149 -5.42 -11.45 21.03
N ALA A 150 -4.38 -10.69 21.37
CA ALA A 150 -4.46 -9.61 22.36
C ALA A 150 -4.40 -8.23 21.68
N VAL A 151 -5.25 -7.28 22.10
CA VAL A 151 -5.33 -5.95 21.49
C VAL A 151 -5.15 -4.86 22.54
N VAL A 152 -4.13 -4.01 22.33
CA VAL A 152 -3.90 -2.79 23.10
C VAL A 152 -3.83 -1.61 22.15
N ILE A 153 -4.72 -0.63 22.30
CA ILE A 153 -4.76 0.59 21.50
C ILE A 153 -4.71 1.78 22.46
N GLU A 154 -3.66 2.60 22.35
CA GLU A 154 -3.46 3.75 23.23
C GLU A 154 -3.06 4.99 22.42
N ASN A 155 -3.81 6.09 22.57
CA ASN A 155 -3.56 7.36 21.87
C ASN A 155 -3.52 7.19 20.34
N VAL A 156 -4.59 6.67 19.76
CA VAL A 156 -4.68 6.45 18.32
C VAL A 156 -5.76 7.34 17.72
N THR A 157 -5.42 7.98 16.60
CA THR A 157 -6.39 8.70 15.76
C THR A 157 -6.58 7.97 14.45
N VAL A 158 -7.81 7.78 14.01
CA VAL A 158 -8.17 7.22 12.71
C VAL A 158 -9.01 8.27 11.97
N SER A 159 -8.64 8.65 10.75
CA SER A 159 -9.35 9.65 9.96
C SER A 159 -9.44 9.29 8.48
N GLU A 160 -10.35 9.92 7.74
CA GLU A 160 -10.47 9.76 6.29
C GLU A 160 -10.60 8.27 5.88
N THR A 161 -11.54 7.52 6.50
CA THR A 161 -11.78 6.10 6.19
C THR A 161 -13.06 5.89 5.38
N ALA A 162 -12.99 5.00 4.39
CA ALA A 162 -14.15 4.64 3.58
C ALA A 162 -15.11 3.66 4.27
N PHE A 163 -14.63 2.80 5.18
CA PHE A 163 -15.45 1.90 6.02
C PHE A 163 -15.21 2.16 7.52
N ASN A 164 -15.40 1.14 8.37
CA ASN A 164 -15.30 1.31 9.82
C ASN A 164 -13.89 1.75 10.22
N ALA A 165 -13.81 2.70 11.15
CA ALA A 165 -12.53 3.17 11.65
C ALA A 165 -11.84 2.08 12.50
N LEU A 166 -12.61 1.32 13.29
CA LEU A 166 -12.13 0.15 14.01
C LEU A 166 -13.13 -1.02 13.86
N SER A 167 -12.62 -2.17 13.41
CA SER A 167 -13.30 -3.46 13.44
C SER A 167 -12.47 -4.46 14.25
N LEU A 168 -13.03 -4.98 15.33
CA LEU A 168 -12.43 -6.05 16.14
C LEU A 168 -13.34 -7.27 16.11
N GLU A 169 -12.79 -8.41 15.74
CA GLU A 169 -13.55 -9.65 15.55
C GLU A 169 -12.84 -10.80 16.28
N ASP A 170 -13.60 -11.57 17.08
CA ASP A 170 -13.16 -12.79 17.77
C ASP A 170 -11.87 -12.66 18.61
N THR A 171 -11.70 -11.53 19.29
CA THR A 171 -10.50 -11.24 20.11
C THR A 171 -10.39 -12.09 21.38
N LYS A 172 -9.18 -12.27 21.96
CA LYS A 172 -9.06 -12.81 23.33
C LYS A 172 -9.62 -11.80 24.35
N PRO A 173 -10.17 -12.29 25.48
CA PRO A 173 -10.54 -11.41 26.57
C PRO A 173 -9.37 -10.58 27.09
N GLY A 174 -9.65 -9.31 27.41
CA GLY A 174 -8.66 -8.36 27.90
C GLY A 174 -8.27 -7.28 26.90
N VAL A 175 -9.08 -7.04 25.86
CA VAL A 175 -8.90 -5.91 24.96
C VAL A 175 -8.89 -4.60 25.77
N ARG A 176 -7.90 -3.74 25.51
CA ARG A 176 -7.76 -2.42 26.14
C ARG A 176 -7.64 -1.36 25.06
N VAL A 177 -8.62 -0.45 25.03
CA VAL A 177 -8.61 0.73 24.16
C VAL A 177 -8.66 1.97 25.04
N THR A 178 -7.73 2.90 24.86
CA THR A 178 -7.67 4.16 25.61
C THR A 178 -7.34 5.32 24.69
N ASN A 179 -8.13 6.39 24.76
CA ASN A 179 -7.93 7.61 23.96
C ASN A 179 -7.87 7.31 22.45
N LEU A 180 -8.92 6.66 21.95
CA LEU A 180 -9.14 6.42 20.52
C LEU A 180 -10.03 7.52 19.94
N VAL A 181 -9.54 8.21 18.91
CA VAL A 181 -10.28 9.25 18.17
C VAL A 181 -10.56 8.74 16.76
N MET A 182 -11.83 8.75 16.34
CA MET A 182 -12.26 8.29 15.02
C MET A 182 -12.97 9.43 14.28
N ASN A 183 -12.24 10.07 13.37
CA ASN A 183 -12.75 11.17 12.56
C ASN A 183 -13.23 10.64 11.21
N ALA A 184 -14.47 10.16 11.16
CA ALA A 184 -15.04 9.60 9.94
C ALA A 184 -15.50 10.72 8.98
N ASP A 185 -15.13 10.60 7.71
CA ASP A 185 -15.62 11.46 6.63
C ASP A 185 -16.77 10.81 5.84
N THR A 186 -17.17 9.60 6.24
CA THR A 186 -18.22 8.81 5.57
C THR A 186 -19.35 8.47 6.53
N GLU A 187 -20.51 8.10 5.98
CA GLU A 187 -21.71 7.72 6.73
C GLU A 187 -21.61 6.34 7.42
N ASN A 188 -20.46 5.67 7.33
CA ASN A 188 -20.26 4.30 7.82
C ASN A 188 -20.06 4.20 9.35
N ASN A 189 -20.15 2.97 9.87
CA ASN A 189 -20.10 2.71 11.31
C ASN A 189 -18.70 2.94 11.86
N PRO A 190 -18.48 3.84 12.83
CA PRO A 190 -17.14 4.15 13.32
C PRO A 190 -16.50 2.96 14.05
N LEU A 191 -17.30 2.12 14.70
CA LEU A 191 -16.84 1.03 15.55
C LEU A 191 -17.71 -0.21 15.37
N ARG A 192 -17.10 -1.33 14.93
CA ARG A 192 -17.70 -2.66 14.91
C ARG A 192 -16.91 -3.58 15.84
N LEU A 193 -17.61 -4.22 16.77
CA LEU A 193 -17.04 -5.17 17.72
C LEU A 193 -17.84 -6.47 17.64
N GLU A 194 -17.19 -7.58 17.38
CA GLU A 194 -17.83 -8.88 17.29
C GLU A 194 -17.11 -9.90 18.17
N ASN A 195 -17.83 -10.45 19.14
CA ASN A 195 -17.29 -11.40 20.13
C ASN A 195 -16.06 -10.84 20.89
N VAL A 196 -16.14 -9.57 21.30
CA VAL A 196 -15.04 -8.87 21.98
C VAL A 196 -15.30 -8.76 23.48
N VAL A 197 -14.29 -9.01 24.30
CA VAL A 197 -14.34 -8.80 25.76
C VAL A 197 -13.24 -7.83 26.16
N GLY A 198 -13.63 -6.62 26.58
CA GLY A 198 -12.65 -5.57 26.83
C GLY A 198 -13.18 -4.25 27.39
N THR A 199 -12.25 -3.35 27.66
CA THR A 199 -12.52 -2.00 28.16
C THR A 199 -12.13 -0.95 27.14
N PHE A 200 -13.04 -0.01 26.90
CA PHE A 200 -12.92 1.09 25.95
C PHE A 200 -13.06 2.40 26.72
N LYS A 201 -11.95 3.07 26.94
CA LYS A 201 -11.87 4.30 27.73
C LYS A 201 -11.57 5.50 26.84
N ASP A 202 -12.31 6.59 27.06
CA ASP A 202 -12.10 7.88 26.37
C ASP A 202 -12.16 7.75 24.83
N VAL A 203 -13.13 6.97 24.32
CA VAL A 203 -13.36 6.79 22.88
C VAL A 203 -14.21 7.94 22.33
N LYS A 204 -13.75 8.57 21.24
CA LYS A 204 -14.39 9.73 20.60
C LYS A 204 -14.57 9.47 19.11
N PHE A 205 -15.64 10.00 18.54
CA PHE A 205 -15.87 9.99 17.11
C PHE A 205 -16.56 11.26 16.64
N SER A 206 -16.22 11.73 15.44
CA SER A 206 -17.00 12.72 14.71
C SER A 206 -17.97 11.97 13.79
N LEU A 207 -19.26 12.01 14.09
CA LEU A 207 -20.28 11.43 13.22
C LEU A 207 -20.98 12.54 12.45
N PRO A 208 -20.95 12.53 11.11
CA PRO A 208 -21.94 13.25 10.32
C PRO A 208 -23.26 12.51 10.48
N ASP A 209 -24.07 12.89 11.48
CA ASP A 209 -25.47 12.54 11.78
C ASP A 209 -25.97 11.07 11.71
N HIS A 210 -25.23 10.07 11.17
CA HIS A 210 -25.83 8.77 10.76
C HIS A 210 -25.07 7.46 11.11
N GLY A 211 -23.80 7.44 11.53
CA GLY A 211 -23.12 6.18 11.92
C GLY A 211 -23.52 5.57 13.29
N GLU A 212 -23.46 4.25 13.47
CA GLU A 212 -23.79 3.57 14.75
C GLU A 212 -22.59 2.80 15.32
N ILE A 213 -22.50 2.64 16.64
CA ILE A 213 -21.56 1.69 17.26
C ILE A 213 -22.23 0.32 17.22
N GLN A 214 -21.64 -0.63 16.51
CA GLN A 214 -22.20 -1.97 16.39
C GLN A 214 -21.45 -2.97 17.27
N ILE A 215 -22.20 -3.67 18.12
CA ILE A 215 -21.69 -4.75 18.97
C ILE A 215 -22.45 -6.02 18.63
N TRP A 216 -21.74 -7.01 18.13
CA TRP A 216 -22.26 -8.27 17.60
C TRP A 216 -21.81 -9.45 18.47
N GLY A 217 -22.57 -10.53 18.42
CA GLY A 217 -22.21 -11.82 18.96
C GLY A 217 -22.47 -11.94 20.47
N ALA A 218 -23.12 -13.04 20.86
CA ALA A 218 -23.53 -13.31 22.23
C ALA A 218 -22.38 -13.35 23.25
N ALA A 219 -21.12 -13.47 22.81
CA ALA A 219 -19.95 -13.46 23.69
C ALA A 219 -19.40 -12.05 23.99
N SER A 220 -19.90 -11.02 23.33
CA SER A 220 -19.40 -9.65 23.53
C SER A 220 -19.71 -9.13 24.93
N ALA A 221 -18.68 -8.61 25.61
CA ALA A 221 -18.77 -7.97 26.92
C ALA A 221 -17.89 -6.72 26.93
N ILE A 222 -18.53 -5.56 26.68
CA ILE A 222 -17.82 -4.31 26.45
C ILE A 222 -18.07 -3.34 27.60
N LYS A 223 -16.99 -2.91 28.25
CA LYS A 223 -17.04 -1.85 29.25
C LYS A 223 -16.60 -0.53 28.63
N PHE A 224 -17.53 0.40 28.43
CA PHE A 224 -17.20 1.77 28.07
C PHE A 224 -16.95 2.64 29.30
N GLU A 225 -15.85 3.38 29.32
CA GLU A 225 -15.51 4.36 30.35
C GLU A 225 -15.41 5.75 29.69
N ASN A 226 -16.15 6.72 30.23
CA ASN A 226 -16.23 8.09 29.71
C ASN A 226 -16.71 8.22 28.25
N LEU A 227 -17.58 7.31 27.80
CA LEU A 227 -18.24 7.47 26.51
C LEU A 227 -19.28 8.60 26.59
N PRO A 228 -19.26 9.61 25.69
CA PRO A 228 -20.25 10.68 25.70
C PRO A 228 -21.70 10.15 25.63
N PRO A 229 -22.67 10.73 26.35
CA PRO A 229 -24.05 10.23 26.34
C PRO A 229 -24.68 10.17 24.93
N ALA A 230 -24.38 11.15 24.07
CA ALA A 230 -24.84 11.18 22.68
C ALA A 230 -24.30 9.98 21.86
N HIS A 231 -23.15 9.44 22.24
CA HIS A 231 -22.51 8.29 21.61
C HIS A 231 -23.09 6.99 22.14
N PHE A 232 -23.37 6.93 23.45
CA PHE A 232 -24.00 5.77 24.09
C PHE A 232 -25.38 5.44 23.49
N ALA A 233 -26.17 6.46 23.16
CA ALA A 233 -27.48 6.29 22.52
C ALA A 233 -27.42 5.65 21.11
N ARG A 234 -26.23 5.59 20.51
CA ARG A 234 -25.97 5.06 19.17
C ARG A 234 -25.39 3.64 19.17
N ILE A 235 -25.33 2.99 20.33
CA ILE A 235 -24.93 1.59 20.43
C ILE A 235 -26.09 0.71 19.92
N ARG A 236 -25.76 -0.22 19.03
CA ARG A 236 -26.62 -1.32 18.60
C ARG A 236 -26.03 -2.63 19.07
N TRP A 237 -26.85 -3.39 19.79
CA TRP A 237 -26.55 -4.73 20.25
C TRP A 237 -27.22 -5.71 19.29
N LEU A 238 -26.42 -6.55 18.65
CA LEU A 238 -26.78 -7.39 17.51
C LEU A 238 -26.33 -8.83 17.78
N ASP A 239 -26.98 -9.79 17.12
CA ASP A 239 -26.64 -11.22 17.19
C ASP A 239 -26.41 -11.75 18.63
N GLY A 240 -27.35 -11.46 19.53
CA GLY A 240 -27.32 -11.92 20.91
C GLY A 240 -26.39 -11.14 21.85
N ALA A 241 -25.64 -10.16 21.36
CA ALA A 241 -24.89 -9.24 22.22
C ALA A 241 -25.84 -8.45 23.15
N ALA A 242 -25.36 -8.09 24.33
CA ALA A 242 -26.14 -7.32 25.31
C ALA A 242 -25.24 -6.43 26.17
N ALA A 243 -25.82 -5.36 26.72
CA ALA A 243 -25.09 -4.36 27.51
C ALA A 243 -24.52 -4.90 28.83
N ASP A 244 -25.18 -5.91 29.39
CA ASP A 244 -24.76 -6.65 30.58
C ASP A 244 -23.78 -7.80 30.27
N GLY A 245 -23.46 -8.01 28.98
CA GLY A 245 -22.59 -9.08 28.52
C GLY A 245 -23.32 -10.42 28.31
N PRO A 246 -22.57 -11.53 28.10
CA PRO A 246 -23.15 -12.85 27.93
C PRO A 246 -23.91 -13.30 29.20
N LYS A 247 -25.06 -13.96 29.02
CA LYS A 247 -25.75 -14.61 30.14
C LYS A 247 -24.86 -15.73 30.71
N PRO A 248 -24.87 -16.02 32.02
CA PRO A 248 -23.92 -16.94 32.66
C PRO A 248 -23.82 -18.33 32.01
N ALA A 249 -24.95 -18.97 31.73
CA ALA A 249 -24.99 -20.30 31.10
C ALA A 249 -24.47 -20.33 29.66
N THR A 250 -24.50 -19.19 28.96
CA THR A 250 -23.96 -19.01 27.60
C THR A 250 -22.48 -18.62 27.64
N ALA A 251 -22.05 -17.88 28.66
CA ALA A 251 -20.66 -17.50 28.87
C ALA A 251 -19.76 -18.74 29.05
N ASP A 252 -20.18 -19.70 29.87
CA ASP A 252 -19.42 -20.92 30.15
C ASP A 252 -19.30 -21.80 28.89
N SER A 253 -20.41 -22.04 28.17
CA SER A 253 -20.39 -22.88 26.97
C SER A 253 -19.66 -22.25 25.78
N LEU A 254 -19.79 -20.93 25.57
CA LEU A 254 -19.11 -20.22 24.49
C LEU A 254 -17.60 -20.09 24.75
N THR A 255 -17.21 -19.93 26.02
CA THR A 255 -15.79 -19.84 26.40
C THR A 255 -15.08 -21.19 26.22
N GLU A 256 -15.70 -22.30 26.64
CA GLU A 256 -15.13 -23.64 26.48
C GLU A 256 -15.05 -24.08 25.01
N HIS A 257 -16.13 -23.93 24.23
CA HIS A 257 -16.15 -24.32 22.82
C HIS A 257 -15.11 -23.53 21.99
N ARG A 258 -15.04 -22.21 22.19
CA ARG A 258 -14.06 -21.36 21.48
C ARG A 258 -12.63 -21.60 21.93
N LEU A 259 -12.41 -21.90 23.22
CA LEU A 259 -11.09 -22.28 23.68
C LEU A 259 -10.64 -23.60 23.04
N ALA A 260 -11.56 -24.55 22.86
CA ALA A 260 -11.30 -25.83 22.18
C ALA A 260 -11.02 -25.64 20.68
N GLU A 261 -11.93 -25.02 19.91
CA GLU A 261 -11.74 -24.77 18.46
C GLU A 261 -10.45 -24.01 18.16
N ARG A 262 -10.12 -22.99 18.97
CA ARG A 262 -8.86 -22.26 18.81
C ARG A 262 -7.65 -23.08 19.23
N THR A 263 -7.78 -23.97 20.22
CA THR A 263 -6.67 -24.84 20.61
C THR A 263 -6.36 -25.80 19.48
N ASP A 264 -7.38 -26.32 18.80
CA ASP A 264 -7.24 -27.19 17.63
C ASP A 264 -6.67 -26.43 16.43
N MET A 265 -7.20 -25.25 16.10
CA MET A 265 -6.62 -24.40 15.03
C MET A 265 -5.18 -23.98 15.34
N ARG A 266 -4.84 -23.74 16.61
CA ARG A 266 -3.47 -23.46 17.07
C ARG A 266 -2.59 -24.70 17.00
N ALA A 267 -3.10 -25.89 17.29
CA ALA A 267 -2.36 -27.13 17.16
C ALA A 267 -2.03 -27.39 15.69
N MET A 268 -3.03 -27.30 14.80
CA MET A 268 -2.86 -27.42 13.35
C MET A 268 -1.86 -26.40 12.79
N ARG A 269 -1.90 -25.13 13.23
CA ARG A 269 -0.96 -24.11 12.74
C ARG A 269 0.41 -24.18 13.42
N LYS A 270 0.53 -24.71 14.65
CA LYS A 270 1.83 -24.94 15.34
C LYS A 270 2.68 -26.01 14.68
N GLU A 271 2.07 -27.05 14.11
CA GLU A 271 2.80 -28.09 13.37
C GLU A 271 3.64 -27.52 12.21
N ASN A 272 3.24 -26.38 11.63
CA ASN A 272 3.99 -25.69 10.56
C ASN A 272 4.95 -24.58 11.03
N ILE A 273 5.05 -24.28 12.33
CA ILE A 273 5.86 -23.15 12.85
C ILE A 273 7.36 -23.45 12.81
N ALA A 274 7.79 -24.70 13.03
CA ALA A 274 9.21 -25.04 13.04
C ALA A 274 9.85 -24.86 11.65
N GLU A 275 9.21 -25.38 10.61
CA GLU A 275 9.63 -25.18 9.21
C GLU A 275 9.54 -23.71 8.79
N LYS A 276 8.45 -23.02 9.16
CA LYS A 276 8.30 -21.58 8.91
C LYS A 276 9.41 -20.75 9.57
N ASN A 277 9.75 -21.05 10.82
CA ASN A 277 10.81 -20.36 11.55
C ASN A 277 12.19 -20.60 10.89
N GLU A 278 12.47 -21.81 10.40
CA GLU A 278 13.71 -22.08 9.67
C GLU A 278 13.79 -21.27 8.38
N MET A 279 12.70 -21.22 7.60
CA MET A 279 12.62 -20.38 6.40
C MET A 279 12.79 -18.89 6.72
N ASP A 280 12.15 -18.39 7.78
CA ASP A 280 12.24 -16.99 8.18
C ASP A 280 13.67 -16.59 8.58
N VAL A 281 14.43 -17.49 9.21
CA VAL A 281 15.87 -17.28 9.48
C VAL A 281 16.66 -17.17 8.20
N LYS A 282 16.41 -18.05 7.21
CA LYS A 282 17.08 -17.99 5.90
C LYS A 282 16.73 -16.71 5.13
N ARG A 283 15.45 -16.31 5.11
CA ARG A 283 14.99 -15.06 4.49
C ARG A 283 15.65 -13.84 5.13
N ALA A 284 15.76 -13.82 6.46
CA ALA A 284 16.41 -12.73 7.18
C ALA A 284 17.92 -12.65 6.87
N ALA A 285 18.61 -13.79 6.76
CA ALA A 285 20.00 -13.83 6.34
C ALA A 285 20.18 -13.29 4.90
N ALA A 286 19.35 -13.74 3.95
CA ALA A 286 19.36 -13.25 2.57
C ALA A 286 19.11 -11.74 2.49
N ALA A 287 18.17 -11.21 3.29
CA ALA A 287 17.87 -9.78 3.34
C ALA A 287 19.05 -8.94 3.88
N ARG A 288 19.79 -9.45 4.88
CA ARG A 288 21.00 -8.78 5.41
C ARG A 288 22.15 -8.77 4.42
N GLU A 289 22.37 -9.88 3.72
CA GLU A 289 23.36 -9.99 2.67
C GLU A 289 23.03 -9.03 1.52
N PHE A 290 21.80 -9.06 1.04
CA PHE A 290 21.31 -8.15 0.01
C PHE A 290 21.48 -6.68 0.40
N ALA A 291 21.10 -6.30 1.63
CA ALA A 291 21.28 -4.92 2.11
C ALA A 291 22.77 -4.52 2.16
N THR A 292 23.67 -5.45 2.44
CA THR A 292 25.12 -5.20 2.41
C THR A 292 25.61 -4.98 0.99
N THR A 293 25.20 -5.84 0.05
CA THR A 293 25.54 -5.74 -1.38
C THR A 293 25.04 -4.42 -1.99
N LEU A 294 23.84 -3.96 -1.62
CA LEU A 294 23.28 -2.71 -2.11
C LEU A 294 24.11 -1.46 -1.74
N LYS A 295 24.89 -1.50 -0.65
CA LYS A 295 25.73 -0.36 -0.24
C LYS A 295 26.82 -0.04 -1.26
N THR A 296 27.28 -1.04 -2.02
CA THR A 296 28.32 -0.87 -3.05
C THR A 296 27.77 -0.97 -4.48
N ALA A 297 26.56 -1.50 -4.67
CA ALA A 297 25.90 -1.62 -5.96
C ALA A 297 25.31 -0.28 -6.46
N SER A 298 26.18 0.62 -6.93
CA SER A 298 25.81 1.98 -7.33
C SER A 298 25.33 2.13 -8.78
N THR A 299 25.73 1.23 -9.68
CA THR A 299 25.35 1.25 -11.10
C THR A 299 24.04 0.50 -11.33
N PRO A 300 23.31 0.79 -12.44
CA PRO A 300 22.10 0.04 -12.79
C PRO A 300 22.35 -1.48 -12.86
N GLU A 301 23.45 -1.91 -13.47
CA GLU A 301 23.78 -3.32 -13.69
C GLU A 301 24.12 -4.04 -12.38
N ALA A 302 24.93 -3.42 -11.52
CA ALA A 302 25.29 -4.00 -10.23
C ALA A 302 24.07 -4.09 -9.30
N ASN A 303 23.21 -3.06 -9.32
CA ASN A 303 21.99 -3.04 -8.53
C ASN A 303 20.98 -4.08 -9.02
N LYS A 304 20.79 -4.17 -10.35
CA LYS A 304 19.96 -5.19 -11.00
C LYS A 304 20.42 -6.58 -10.59
N ALA A 305 21.72 -6.86 -10.69
CA ALA A 305 22.30 -8.15 -10.28
C ALA A 305 22.01 -8.47 -8.81
N ALA A 306 22.15 -7.49 -7.90
CA ALA A 306 21.86 -7.67 -6.49
C ALA A 306 20.39 -7.98 -6.22
N VAL A 307 19.46 -7.22 -6.82
CA VAL A 307 18.01 -7.43 -6.68
C VAL A 307 17.60 -8.77 -7.27
N THR A 308 18.07 -9.11 -8.47
CA THR A 308 17.80 -10.38 -9.12
C THR A 308 18.30 -11.56 -8.29
N GLN A 309 19.53 -11.47 -7.74
CA GLN A 309 20.07 -12.53 -6.88
C GLN A 309 19.26 -12.70 -5.60
N TYR A 310 18.88 -11.59 -4.95
CA TYR A 310 18.06 -11.63 -3.75
C TYR A 310 16.71 -12.33 -4.01
N ILE A 311 16.02 -11.97 -5.09
CA ILE A 311 14.75 -12.59 -5.48
C ILE A 311 14.93 -14.08 -5.79
N ARG A 312 15.99 -14.48 -6.51
CA ARG A 312 16.29 -15.91 -6.75
C ARG A 312 16.45 -16.68 -5.44
N THR A 313 17.22 -16.12 -4.49
CA THR A 313 17.41 -16.75 -3.19
C THR A 313 16.11 -16.88 -2.41
N LEU A 314 15.20 -15.90 -2.46
CA LEU A 314 13.88 -16.03 -1.84
C LEU A 314 13.06 -17.16 -2.48
N VAL A 315 13.06 -17.26 -3.81
CA VAL A 315 12.38 -18.35 -4.53
C VAL A 315 12.97 -19.72 -4.17
N GLU A 316 14.29 -19.82 -4.01
CA GLU A 316 14.95 -21.06 -3.56
C GLU A 316 14.58 -21.44 -2.11
N ILE A 317 14.42 -20.45 -1.22
CA ILE A 317 14.02 -20.69 0.17
C ILE A 317 12.56 -21.14 0.27
N ASP A 318 11.68 -20.52 -0.52
CA ASP A 318 10.23 -20.73 -0.43
C ASP A 318 9.75 -21.97 -1.21
N GLY A 319 10.59 -22.51 -2.10
CA GLY A 319 10.21 -23.52 -3.07
C GLY A 319 9.51 -22.91 -4.30
N VAL A 320 9.17 -23.76 -5.28
CA VAL A 320 8.61 -23.35 -6.59
C VAL A 320 7.28 -22.59 -6.45
N ASP A 321 6.57 -22.73 -5.32
CA ASP A 321 5.29 -22.10 -5.03
C ASP A 321 5.41 -20.69 -4.42
N PHE A 322 6.19 -19.81 -5.04
CA PHE A 322 6.10 -18.37 -4.75
C PHE A 322 4.75 -17.83 -5.28
N ASN A 323 3.71 -17.94 -4.45
CA ASN A 323 2.39 -17.37 -4.74
C ASN A 323 2.39 -15.86 -4.50
N TRP A 324 2.29 -15.09 -5.59
CA TRP A 324 2.44 -13.63 -5.62
C TRP A 324 1.26 -12.84 -5.00
N SER A 325 0.29 -13.48 -4.37
CA SER A 325 -0.86 -12.76 -3.77
C SER A 325 -0.57 -12.13 -2.40
N SER A 326 0.33 -12.73 -1.60
CA SER A 326 0.63 -12.28 -0.23
C SER A 326 2.12 -12.29 0.10
N ASN A 327 2.90 -13.24 -0.45
CA ASN A 327 4.34 -13.33 -0.23
C ASN A 327 5.17 -12.39 -1.12
N ALA A 328 4.55 -11.73 -2.11
CA ALA A 328 5.23 -10.80 -3.01
C ALA A 328 5.42 -9.38 -2.44
N LEU A 329 4.66 -9.02 -1.40
CA LEU A 329 4.72 -7.69 -0.78
C LEU A 329 6.16 -7.26 -0.44
N PRO A 330 7.03 -8.13 0.13
CA PRO A 330 8.43 -7.80 0.38
C PRO A 330 9.25 -7.44 -0.87
N ILE A 331 8.92 -8.01 -2.04
CA ILE A 331 9.65 -7.78 -3.29
C ILE A 331 9.15 -6.52 -4.00
N LEU A 332 7.87 -6.19 -3.88
CA LEU A 332 7.29 -5.00 -4.54
C LEU A 332 7.98 -3.70 -4.13
N GLY A 333 8.36 -3.57 -2.84
CA GLY A 333 9.13 -2.42 -2.36
C GLY A 333 10.50 -2.31 -3.03
N GLU A 334 11.17 -3.44 -3.26
CA GLU A 334 12.48 -3.49 -3.93
C GLU A 334 12.38 -3.13 -5.42
N LEU A 335 11.36 -3.65 -6.10
CA LEU A 335 11.09 -3.31 -7.51
C LEU A 335 10.73 -1.83 -7.67
N SER A 336 9.94 -1.27 -6.73
CA SER A 336 9.63 0.16 -6.71
C SER A 336 10.89 0.99 -6.51
N ALA A 337 11.72 0.67 -5.52
CA ALA A 337 12.96 1.40 -5.27
C ALA A 337 13.93 1.32 -6.45
N TYR A 338 13.98 0.18 -7.15
CA TYR A 338 14.77 0.04 -8.37
C TYR A 338 14.23 0.93 -9.49
N SER A 339 12.92 0.93 -9.73
CA SER A 339 12.27 1.78 -10.73
C SER A 339 12.43 3.26 -10.43
N ASP A 340 12.29 3.68 -9.17
CA ASP A 340 12.47 5.08 -8.76
C ASP A 340 13.91 5.56 -9.03
N ARG A 341 14.88 4.64 -8.88
CA ARG A 341 16.30 4.94 -9.07
C ARG A 341 16.75 4.94 -10.52
N PHE A 342 16.29 3.98 -11.33
CA PHE A 342 16.81 3.75 -12.69
C PHE A 342 15.78 3.91 -13.80
N GLY A 343 14.51 4.13 -13.44
CA GLY A 343 13.41 4.33 -14.35
C GLY A 343 12.66 3.04 -14.73
N PRO A 344 11.45 3.18 -15.29
CA PRO A 344 10.55 2.07 -15.54
C PRO A 344 11.05 1.11 -16.64
N LEU A 345 11.78 1.60 -17.65
CA LEU A 345 12.35 0.72 -18.68
C LEU A 345 13.49 -0.16 -18.13
N ALA A 346 14.28 0.35 -17.18
CA ALA A 346 15.29 -0.45 -16.51
C ALA A 346 14.63 -1.52 -15.63
N LEU A 347 13.53 -1.18 -14.94
CA LEU A 347 12.73 -2.16 -14.20
C LEU A 347 12.21 -3.26 -15.15
N GLU A 348 11.68 -2.88 -16.30
CA GLU A 348 11.21 -3.85 -17.31
C GLU A 348 12.30 -4.84 -17.72
N GLU A 349 13.54 -4.38 -17.92
CA GLU A 349 14.69 -5.25 -18.20
C GLU A 349 15.01 -6.19 -17.04
N LEU A 350 14.96 -5.70 -15.79
CA LEU A 350 15.15 -6.52 -14.60
C LEU A 350 14.11 -7.65 -14.52
N LEU A 351 12.83 -7.33 -14.74
CA LEU A 351 11.73 -8.30 -14.65
C LEU A 351 11.91 -9.48 -15.61
N ARG A 352 12.49 -9.25 -16.80
CA ARG A 352 12.79 -10.30 -17.78
C ARG A 352 13.89 -11.27 -17.31
N GLU A 353 14.74 -10.86 -16.38
CA GLU A 353 15.81 -11.70 -15.83
C GLU A 353 15.38 -12.50 -14.60
N LEU A 354 14.23 -12.17 -14.00
CA LEU A 354 13.70 -12.89 -12.85
C LEU A 354 13.34 -14.35 -13.23
N PRO A 355 13.53 -15.32 -12.31
CA PRO A 355 13.23 -16.73 -12.58
C PRO A 355 11.75 -16.90 -12.97
N ALA A 356 11.41 -17.67 -14.00
CA ALA A 356 9.99 -17.91 -14.35
C ALA A 356 9.30 -18.76 -13.27
N LYS A 357 8.04 -18.44 -12.93
CA LYS A 357 7.22 -19.20 -11.96
C LYS A 357 7.08 -20.68 -12.36
N ASP A 358 6.97 -20.92 -13.66
CA ASP A 358 6.88 -22.23 -14.29
C ASP A 358 7.71 -22.16 -15.57
N ALA A 359 8.58 -23.13 -15.84
CA ALA A 359 9.54 -23.12 -16.96
C ALA A 359 8.89 -23.24 -18.36
N GLU A 360 7.77 -22.58 -18.63
CA GLU A 360 7.18 -22.46 -19.97
C GLU A 360 7.82 -21.30 -20.75
N PRO A 361 8.42 -21.57 -21.93
CA PRO A 361 8.96 -20.54 -22.81
C PRO A 361 7.88 -19.50 -23.20
N GLY A 362 8.12 -18.23 -22.91
CA GLY A 362 7.18 -17.12 -23.18
C GLY A 362 6.58 -16.46 -21.92
N MET A 363 6.78 -17.05 -20.74
CA MET A 363 6.23 -16.54 -19.47
C MET A 363 7.05 -15.44 -18.78
N ALA A 364 8.12 -14.90 -19.40
CA ALA A 364 8.83 -13.73 -18.88
C ALA A 364 7.90 -12.50 -18.74
N ASP A 365 6.81 -12.46 -19.52
CA ASP A 365 5.78 -11.42 -19.46
C ASP A 365 4.79 -11.57 -18.28
N ASN A 366 4.84 -12.67 -17.50
CA ASN A 366 3.94 -12.86 -16.35
C ASN A 366 4.19 -11.84 -15.22
N TYR A 367 5.43 -11.40 -14.99
CA TYR A 367 5.70 -10.44 -13.93
C TYR A 367 4.97 -9.10 -14.16
N LEU A 368 4.90 -8.65 -15.41
CA LEU A 368 4.15 -7.45 -15.79
C LEU A 368 2.63 -7.61 -15.59
N LEU A 369 2.10 -8.83 -15.68
CA LEU A 369 0.68 -9.12 -15.43
C LEU A 369 0.32 -8.95 -13.95
N TYR A 370 1.21 -9.36 -13.04
CA TYR A 370 0.98 -9.33 -11.59
C TYR A 370 1.50 -8.06 -10.90
N LEU A 371 2.24 -7.19 -11.62
CA LEU A 371 2.65 -5.91 -11.07
C LEU A 371 1.44 -5.01 -10.75
N PRO A 372 1.45 -4.31 -9.61
CA PRO A 372 0.44 -3.31 -9.33
C PRO A 372 0.49 -2.19 -10.38
N ALA A 373 -0.65 -1.54 -10.61
CA ALA A 373 -0.79 -0.43 -11.56
C ALA A 373 0.27 0.67 -11.36
N ALA A 374 0.68 0.91 -10.10
CA ALA A 374 1.73 1.89 -9.75
C ALA A 374 3.10 1.61 -10.40
N LEU A 375 3.43 0.34 -10.69
CA LEU A 375 4.67 -0.04 -11.39
C LEU A 375 4.42 -0.36 -12.86
N LYS A 376 3.25 -0.95 -13.16
CA LYS A 376 2.88 -1.34 -14.52
C LYS A 376 2.63 -0.14 -15.44
N ASN A 377 1.89 0.86 -14.97
CA ASN A 377 1.51 2.00 -15.80
C ASN A 377 2.71 2.86 -16.23
N PRO A 378 3.70 3.16 -15.35
CA PRO A 378 4.92 3.85 -15.77
C PRO A 378 5.72 3.10 -16.83
N ILE A 379 5.74 1.76 -16.81
CA ILE A 379 6.38 0.94 -17.86
C ILE A 379 5.66 1.11 -19.19
N ALA A 380 4.32 0.98 -19.20
CA ALA A 380 3.51 1.16 -20.39
C ALA A 380 3.68 2.57 -20.99
N GLU A 381 3.63 3.60 -20.14
CA GLU A 381 3.85 4.99 -20.55
C GLU A 381 5.25 5.21 -21.13
N ALA A 382 6.29 4.65 -20.51
CA ALA A 382 7.66 4.79 -21.00
C ALA A 382 7.87 4.07 -22.35
N ARG A 383 7.27 2.89 -22.54
CA ARG A 383 7.25 2.18 -23.83
C ARG A 383 6.58 3.01 -24.91
N ALA A 384 5.40 3.58 -24.62
CA ALA A 384 4.66 4.43 -25.53
C ALA A 384 5.46 5.69 -25.91
N LYS A 385 6.10 6.37 -24.95
CA LYS A 385 6.99 7.51 -25.23
C LYS A 385 8.16 7.13 -26.14
N LYS A 386 8.79 5.97 -25.89
CA LYS A 386 9.91 5.47 -26.70
C LYS A 386 9.47 5.14 -28.13
N SER A 387 8.29 4.51 -28.29
CA SER A 387 7.68 4.18 -29.58
C SER A 387 7.29 5.42 -30.39
N LEU A 388 6.70 6.43 -29.72
CA LEU A 388 6.39 7.71 -30.36
C LEU A 388 7.67 8.41 -30.82
N ALA A 389 8.69 8.51 -29.97
CA ALA A 389 9.94 9.19 -30.30
C ALA A 389 10.67 8.57 -31.51
N SER A 390 10.51 7.26 -31.76
CA SER A 390 11.12 6.61 -32.92
C SER A 390 10.32 6.74 -34.21
N THR A 391 9.04 7.13 -34.14
CA THR A 391 8.11 7.10 -35.30
C THR A 391 7.35 8.41 -35.55
N PHE A 392 7.47 9.41 -34.67
CA PHE A 392 6.73 10.67 -34.75
C PHE A 392 7.45 11.80 -34.00
N ASP A 393 7.95 12.79 -34.74
CA ASP A 393 8.58 13.99 -34.16
C ASP A 393 7.50 14.96 -33.63
N LEU A 394 6.96 14.59 -32.47
CA LEU A 394 5.92 15.36 -31.79
C LEU A 394 6.37 16.81 -31.48
N PRO A 395 7.59 17.07 -30.96
CA PRO A 395 8.05 18.45 -30.76
C PRO A 395 8.03 19.30 -32.02
N ALA A 396 8.49 18.77 -33.16
CA ALA A 396 8.46 19.51 -34.42
C ALA A 396 7.02 19.78 -34.89
N VAL A 397 6.10 18.82 -34.72
CA VAL A 397 4.68 19.00 -35.05
C VAL A 397 4.03 20.06 -34.17
N LEU A 398 4.25 20.02 -32.85
CA LEU A 398 3.68 21.01 -31.91
C LEU A 398 4.27 22.42 -32.13
N ALA A 399 5.48 22.54 -32.66
CA ALA A 399 6.07 23.84 -32.95
C ALA A 399 5.42 24.56 -34.16
N LYS A 400 4.70 23.85 -35.04
CA LYS A 400 4.18 24.42 -36.30
C LYS A 400 3.22 25.58 -36.10
N TRP A 401 2.38 25.56 -35.07
CA TRP A 401 1.44 26.67 -34.84
C TRP A 401 2.15 27.97 -34.41
N LYS A 402 3.35 27.85 -33.84
CA LYS A 402 4.13 28.99 -33.32
C LYS A 402 4.65 29.89 -34.44
N SER A 403 4.76 29.38 -35.67
CA SER A 403 5.17 30.16 -36.84
C SER A 403 4.03 30.89 -37.55
N ALA A 404 2.77 30.77 -37.10
CA ALA A 404 1.66 31.54 -37.67
C ALA A 404 1.77 33.04 -37.30
N ASP A 405 1.63 33.92 -38.30
CA ASP A 405 1.90 35.37 -38.21
C ASP A 405 1.05 36.12 -37.15
N GLY A 406 1.73 36.97 -36.39
CA GLY A 406 1.32 37.45 -35.06
C GLY A 406 0.22 38.52 -34.96
N LYS A 407 -0.72 38.62 -35.91
CA LYS A 407 -1.87 39.54 -35.78
C LYS A 407 -3.23 39.00 -36.21
N ASP A 408 -3.31 37.85 -36.88
CA ASP A 408 -4.59 37.27 -37.28
C ASP A 408 -4.99 36.11 -36.32
N PRO A 409 -6.02 36.30 -35.48
CA PRO A 409 -6.55 35.27 -34.61
C PRO A 409 -6.99 34.00 -35.35
N ARG A 410 -7.56 34.15 -36.56
CA ARG A 410 -8.07 33.01 -37.34
C ARG A 410 -6.91 32.20 -37.92
N ALA A 411 -5.88 32.84 -38.46
CA ALA A 411 -4.69 32.14 -38.94
C ALA A 411 -3.99 31.35 -37.81
N ALA A 412 -3.87 31.93 -36.61
CA ALA A 412 -3.30 31.23 -35.46
C ALA A 412 -4.16 30.03 -35.03
N ALA A 413 -5.48 30.19 -35.00
CA ALA A 413 -6.42 29.11 -34.72
C ALA A 413 -6.34 27.98 -35.74
N THR A 414 -6.31 28.30 -37.05
CA THR A 414 -6.16 27.31 -38.13
C THR A 414 -4.85 26.56 -38.01
N ALA A 415 -3.73 27.26 -37.78
CA ALA A 415 -2.43 26.61 -37.65
C ALA A 415 -2.38 25.64 -36.45
N PHE A 416 -3.03 25.99 -35.33
CA PHE A 416 -3.15 25.07 -34.19
C PHE A 416 -4.11 23.91 -34.50
N ALA A 417 -5.23 24.16 -35.16
CA ALA A 417 -6.16 23.11 -35.59
C ALA A 417 -5.49 22.10 -36.55
N ASP A 418 -4.58 22.56 -37.43
CA ASP A 418 -3.76 21.69 -38.29
C ASP A 418 -2.78 20.83 -37.50
N VAL A 419 -2.22 21.36 -36.40
CA VAL A 419 -1.42 20.57 -35.44
C VAL A 419 -2.29 19.49 -34.80
N VAL A 420 -3.48 19.85 -34.30
CA VAL A 420 -4.42 18.89 -33.71
C VAL A 420 -4.78 17.79 -34.72
N LYS A 421 -5.05 18.16 -35.97
CA LYS A 421 -5.35 17.22 -37.05
C LYS A 421 -4.20 16.25 -37.30
N THR A 422 -2.98 16.77 -37.49
CA THR A 422 -1.77 15.95 -37.72
C THR A 422 -1.55 14.96 -36.57
N VAL A 423 -1.72 15.41 -35.33
CA VAL A 423 -1.59 14.55 -34.15
C VAL A 423 -2.72 13.53 -34.09
N SER A 424 -3.94 13.88 -34.51
CA SER A 424 -5.08 12.95 -34.58
C SER A 424 -4.85 11.83 -35.59
N GLU A 425 -4.31 12.14 -36.77
CA GLU A 425 -3.95 11.14 -37.78
C GLU A 425 -2.90 10.14 -37.26
N LYS A 426 -1.89 10.62 -36.52
CA LYS A 426 -0.94 9.72 -35.85
C LYS A 426 -1.65 8.88 -34.79
N ALA A 427 -2.54 9.50 -34.02
CA ALA A 427 -3.25 8.85 -32.94
C ALA A 427 -4.09 7.69 -33.46
N ASP A 428 -4.74 7.79 -34.61
CA ASP A 428 -5.60 6.71 -35.17
C ASP A 428 -4.92 5.34 -35.21
N ALA A 429 -3.66 5.30 -35.66
CA ALA A 429 -2.85 4.08 -35.74
C ALA A 429 -2.06 3.76 -34.45
N SER A 430 -2.20 4.55 -33.39
CA SER A 430 -1.44 4.43 -32.15
C SER A 430 -2.18 3.59 -31.09
N SER A 431 -1.43 3.02 -30.15
CA SER A 431 -1.99 2.34 -28.97
C SER A 431 -2.73 3.32 -28.05
N ALA A 432 -3.54 2.80 -27.12
CA ALA A 432 -4.29 3.64 -26.17
C ALA A 432 -3.40 4.57 -25.33
N ASP A 433 -2.25 4.06 -24.87
CA ASP A 433 -1.28 4.85 -24.07
C ASP A 433 -0.63 5.96 -24.91
N GLU A 434 -0.25 5.65 -26.14
CA GLU A 434 0.29 6.63 -27.08
C GLU A 434 -0.75 7.72 -27.43
N LYS A 435 -2.01 7.33 -27.69
CA LYS A 435 -3.12 8.27 -27.89
C LYS A 435 -3.27 9.23 -26.71
N GLN A 436 -3.19 8.71 -25.48
CA GLN A 436 -3.30 9.52 -24.27
C GLN A 436 -2.11 10.49 -24.10
N ILE A 437 -0.89 10.07 -24.44
CA ILE A 437 0.30 10.93 -24.43
C ILE A 437 0.17 12.04 -25.47
N LEU A 438 -0.21 11.70 -26.71
CA LEU A 438 -0.41 12.66 -27.79
C LEU A 438 -1.48 13.69 -27.42
N LYS A 439 -2.60 13.24 -26.86
CA LYS A 439 -3.68 14.10 -26.37
C LYS A 439 -3.20 15.06 -25.29
N SER A 440 -2.49 14.55 -24.28
CA SER A 440 -1.96 15.36 -23.18
C SER A 440 -0.96 16.41 -23.67
N ALA A 441 -0.13 16.07 -24.66
CA ALA A 441 0.82 17.01 -25.26
C ALA A 441 0.14 18.14 -26.03
N VAL A 442 -0.94 17.86 -26.76
CA VAL A 442 -1.76 18.90 -27.42
C VAL A 442 -2.43 19.81 -26.39
N ILE A 443 -3.02 19.24 -25.34
CA ILE A 443 -3.66 20.01 -24.26
C ILE A 443 -2.65 20.93 -23.55
N ALA A 444 -1.42 20.47 -23.35
CA ALA A 444 -0.37 21.27 -22.70
C ALA A 444 -0.02 22.55 -23.49
N GLU A 445 -0.23 22.58 -24.81
CA GLU A 445 0.03 23.74 -25.64
C GLU A 445 -1.11 24.79 -25.60
N ILE A 446 -2.26 24.51 -24.97
CA ILE A 446 -3.39 25.45 -24.88
C ILE A 446 -3.05 26.70 -24.07
N SER A 447 -2.39 26.55 -22.92
CA SER A 447 -2.01 27.73 -22.12
C SER A 447 -0.97 28.60 -22.83
N PRO A 448 0.14 28.06 -23.37
CA PRO A 448 1.06 28.81 -24.23
C PRO A 448 0.39 29.47 -25.44
N PHE A 449 -0.59 28.80 -26.06
CA PHE A 449 -1.37 29.36 -27.15
C PHE A 449 -2.16 30.61 -26.70
N ILE A 450 -2.89 30.51 -25.59
CA ILE A 450 -3.66 31.64 -25.03
C ILE A 450 -2.74 32.81 -24.66
N GLU A 451 -1.62 32.52 -23.99
CA GLU A 451 -0.65 33.53 -23.55
C GLU A 451 -0.02 34.28 -24.75
N SER A 452 0.23 33.57 -25.84
CA SER A 452 0.93 34.13 -27.00
C SER A 452 0.01 34.67 -28.10
N ARG A 453 -1.27 34.25 -28.16
CA ARG A 453 -2.22 34.60 -29.24
C ARG A 453 -3.50 35.25 -28.73
N GLY A 454 -3.80 35.15 -27.44
CA GLY A 454 -4.96 35.79 -26.81
C GLY A 454 -6.30 35.07 -27.04
N TYR A 455 -7.35 35.62 -26.44
CA TYR A 455 -8.67 34.98 -26.38
C TYR A 455 -9.45 35.02 -27.71
N ALA A 456 -9.16 35.96 -28.60
CA ALA A 456 -9.73 35.96 -29.95
C ALA A 456 -9.28 34.74 -30.76
N ALA A 457 -8.01 34.36 -30.66
CA ALA A 457 -7.49 33.17 -31.33
C ALA A 457 -8.03 31.90 -30.70
N LEU A 458 -8.23 31.89 -29.37
CA LEU A 458 -8.86 30.78 -28.66
C LEU A 458 -10.32 30.58 -29.09
N SER A 459 -11.08 31.67 -29.23
CA SER A 459 -12.47 31.64 -29.71
C SER A 459 -12.55 30.99 -31.09
N ALA A 460 -11.73 31.46 -32.04
CA ALA A 460 -11.64 30.90 -33.39
C ALA A 460 -11.17 29.43 -33.41
N LEU A 461 -10.27 29.04 -32.50
CA LEU A 461 -9.82 27.64 -32.37
C LEU A 461 -10.95 26.73 -31.89
N ILE A 462 -11.73 27.18 -30.91
CA ILE A 462 -12.88 26.44 -30.40
C ILE A 462 -13.90 26.19 -31.52
N ASP A 463 -14.17 27.19 -32.35
CA ASP A 463 -15.07 27.04 -33.51
C ASP A 463 -14.51 26.06 -34.55
N ALA A 464 -13.21 26.14 -34.84
CA ALA A 464 -12.53 25.23 -35.76
C ALA A 464 -12.59 23.77 -35.28
N LEU A 465 -12.43 23.54 -33.97
CA LEU A 465 -12.53 22.20 -33.37
C LEU A 465 -13.96 21.68 -33.31
N ALA A 466 -14.94 22.55 -33.05
CA ALA A 466 -16.35 22.16 -33.06
C ALA A 466 -16.81 21.65 -34.44
N ALA A 467 -16.19 22.16 -35.52
CA ALA A 467 -16.41 21.68 -36.88
C ALA A 467 -15.74 20.33 -37.19
N ASN A 468 -14.87 19.80 -36.31
CA ASN A 468 -14.17 18.54 -36.50
C ASN A 468 -14.36 17.60 -35.28
N PRO A 469 -15.46 16.83 -35.21
CA PRO A 469 -15.78 15.98 -34.06
C PRO A 469 -14.86 14.76 -33.93
N LEU A 470 -14.03 14.46 -34.93
CA LEU A 470 -13.08 13.35 -34.92
C LEU A 470 -11.68 13.76 -34.43
N ALA A 471 -11.48 15.03 -34.06
CA ALA A 471 -10.22 15.49 -33.50
C ALA A 471 -9.90 14.77 -32.18
N LEU A 472 -8.61 14.46 -31.97
CA LEU A 472 -8.10 13.83 -30.75
C LEU A 472 -8.41 14.65 -29.47
N VAL A 473 -8.57 15.97 -29.63
CA VAL A 473 -8.97 16.91 -28.58
C VAL A 473 -10.22 17.66 -29.07
N SER A 474 -11.30 17.63 -28.29
CA SER A 474 -12.54 18.33 -28.60
C SER A 474 -12.57 19.77 -28.08
N ALA A 475 -13.51 20.58 -28.58
CA ALA A 475 -13.75 21.93 -28.07
C ALA A 475 -14.08 21.95 -26.56
N ASP A 476 -14.81 20.95 -26.08
CA ASP A 476 -15.16 20.83 -24.66
C ASP A 476 -13.95 20.46 -23.80
N GLU A 477 -13.04 19.65 -24.33
CA GLU A 477 -11.79 19.30 -23.64
C GLU A 477 -10.84 20.49 -23.55
N VAL A 478 -10.75 21.31 -24.60
CA VAL A 478 -10.03 22.59 -24.56
C VAL A 478 -10.61 23.49 -23.47
N ARG A 479 -11.94 23.65 -23.43
CA ARG A 479 -12.60 24.45 -22.37
C ARG A 479 -12.36 23.86 -20.99
N ALA A 480 -12.39 22.55 -20.84
CA ALA A 480 -12.16 21.86 -19.58
C ALA A 480 -10.75 22.13 -19.03
N ALA A 481 -9.74 22.09 -19.91
CA ALA A 481 -8.32 22.30 -19.58
C ALA A 481 -7.98 23.73 -19.11
N MET A 482 -8.86 24.71 -19.36
CA MET A 482 -8.65 26.09 -18.93
C MET A 482 -8.81 26.28 -17.42
N SER A 483 -7.95 27.10 -16.83
CA SER A 483 -8.10 27.58 -15.45
C SER A 483 -9.39 28.39 -15.24
N PRO A 484 -9.90 28.51 -14.01
CA PRO A 484 -11.07 29.33 -13.71
C PRO A 484 -10.92 30.79 -14.18
N THR A 485 -9.71 31.34 -14.12
CA THR A 485 -9.42 32.70 -14.59
C THR A 485 -9.47 32.81 -16.11
N GLN A 486 -8.88 31.85 -16.84
CA GLN A 486 -8.97 31.80 -18.29
C GLN A 486 -10.42 31.63 -18.77
N LYS A 487 -11.22 30.80 -18.09
CA LYS A 487 -12.65 30.60 -18.40
C LYS A 487 -13.44 31.91 -18.29
N ARG A 488 -13.23 32.68 -17.22
CA ARG A 488 -13.86 34.00 -17.04
C ARG A 488 -13.43 35.01 -18.10
N ALA A 489 -12.15 35.01 -18.46
CA ALA A 489 -11.62 35.93 -19.48
C ALA A 489 -12.17 35.60 -20.88
N LEU A 490 -12.27 34.32 -21.25
CA LEU A 490 -12.94 33.90 -22.48
C LEU A 490 -14.42 34.31 -22.49
N ALA A 491 -15.15 34.07 -21.40
CA ALA A 491 -16.56 34.48 -21.31
C ALA A 491 -16.73 35.99 -21.48
N LYS A 492 -15.85 36.80 -20.88
CA LYS A 492 -15.87 38.26 -21.06
C LYS A 492 -15.59 38.65 -22.52
N HIS A 493 -14.65 37.99 -23.17
CA HIS A 493 -14.35 38.22 -24.57
C HIS A 493 -15.55 37.90 -25.48
N LEU A 494 -16.18 36.74 -25.30
CA LEU A 494 -17.37 36.33 -26.06
C LEU A 494 -18.59 37.25 -25.87
N LEU A 495 -18.70 37.92 -24.71
CA LEU A 495 -19.74 38.92 -24.46
C LEU A 495 -19.43 40.29 -25.07
N SER A 496 -18.19 40.52 -25.49
CA SER A 496 -17.72 41.79 -26.06
C SER A 496 -17.64 41.80 -27.59
N GLU A 497 -17.71 40.61 -28.21
CA GLU A 497 -17.96 40.42 -29.65
C GLU A 497 -19.46 40.38 -29.92
#